data_AF-A0A158QXD9-F1
#
_entry.id   AF-A0A158QXD9-F1
#
_cell.length_a   1.000
_cell.length_b   1.000
_cell.length_c   1.000
_cell.angle_alpha   90.00
_cell.angle_beta   90.00
_cell.angle_gamma   90.00
#
_symmetry.space_group_name_H-M   'P 1'
#
loop_
_entity.id
_entity.type
_entity.pdbx_description
1 polymer ?
#
loop_
_entity_poly.entity_id
_entity_poly.type
_entity_poly.pdbx_seq_one_letter_code
_entity_poly.pdbx_strand_id
1 'polypeptide(L)'
;MEDPRERAYKAVAYSAVTFSLVAILSVCITMPIVYNFVDHVQQQTKRDLQFCKPGQPGPQGERGICPKYCALDGGVFFEDGTRR
;
A
#
# COMPACT_ATOMS: atom_id res chain seq x y z
N MET A 1 14.76 50.36 -13.95
CA MET A 1 13.31 50.33 -13.67
C MET A 1 12.82 48.99 -14.19
N GLU A 2 12.61 48.01 -13.31
CA GLU A 2 12.11 46.69 -13.72
C GLU A 2 10.71 46.86 -14.31
N ASP A 3 10.48 46.35 -15.51
CA ASP A 3 9.18 46.43 -16.20
C ASP A 3 8.12 45.65 -15.40
N PRO A 4 6.90 46.17 -15.18
CA PRO A 4 5.86 45.51 -14.38
C PRO A 4 5.54 44.08 -14.88
N ARG A 5 5.73 43.81 -16.18
CA ARG A 5 5.64 42.46 -16.76
C ARG A 5 6.67 41.49 -16.18
N GLU A 6 7.90 41.93 -15.98
CA GLU A 6 8.97 41.06 -15.48
C GLU A 6 8.70 40.59 -14.05
N ARG A 7 8.12 41.46 -13.22
CA ARG A 7 7.67 41.10 -11.85
C ARG A 7 6.55 40.07 -11.87
N ALA A 8 5.60 40.21 -12.79
CA ALA A 8 4.52 39.24 -12.95
C ALA A 8 5.04 37.87 -13.39
N TYR A 9 5.98 37.82 -14.35
CA TYR A 9 6.59 36.56 -14.76
C TYR A 9 7.40 35.90 -13.65
N LYS A 10 8.16 36.67 -12.86
CA LYS A 10 8.88 36.15 -11.67
C LYS A 10 7.91 35.57 -10.64
N ALA A 11 6.78 36.24 -10.36
CA ALA A 11 5.78 35.73 -9.41
C ALA A 11 5.14 34.41 -9.87
N VAL A 12 4.79 34.30 -11.15
CA VAL A 12 4.22 33.07 -11.73
C VAL A 12 5.24 31.94 -11.76
N ALA A 13 6.49 32.23 -12.12
CA ALA A 13 7.56 31.24 -12.13
C ALA A 13 7.85 30.72 -10.72
N TYR A 14 7.96 31.61 -9.72
CA TYR A 14 8.20 31.21 -8.33
C TYR A 14 7.05 30.42 -7.74
N SER A 15 5.79 30.81 -8.01
CA SER A 15 4.65 30.02 -7.54
C SER A 15 4.64 28.63 -8.17
N ALA A 16 4.79 28.52 -9.49
CA ALA A 16 4.83 27.23 -10.18
C ALA A 16 5.95 26.32 -9.64
N VAL A 17 7.17 26.86 -9.50
CA VAL A 17 8.32 26.11 -8.98
C VAL A 17 8.08 25.65 -7.54
N THR A 18 7.59 26.53 -6.66
CA THR A 18 7.32 26.16 -5.26
C THR A 18 6.25 25.07 -5.14
N PHE A 19 5.16 25.15 -5.92
CA PHE A 19 4.15 24.10 -5.95
C PHE A 19 4.72 22.76 -6.43
N SER A 20 5.54 22.76 -7.49
CA SER A 20 6.21 21.54 -7.96
C SER A 20 7.13 20.95 -6.89
N LEU A 21 7.91 21.78 -6.19
CA LEU A 21 8.80 21.33 -5.12
C LEU A 21 8.01 20.70 -3.97
N VAL A 22 6.91 21.33 -3.53
CA VAL A 22 6.05 20.79 -2.46
C VAL A 22 5.44 19.44 -2.87
N ALA A 23 4.99 19.29 -4.12
CA ALA A 23 4.45 18.04 -4.63
C ALA A 23 5.50 16.93 -4.71
N ILE A 24 6.72 17.25 -5.16
CA ILE A 24 7.82 16.27 -5.20
C ILE A 24 8.17 15.83 -3.77
N LEU A 25 8.31 16.78 -2.84
CA LEU A 25 8.62 16.48 -1.44
C LEU A 25 7.53 15.63 -0.80
N SER A 26 6.25 15.91 -1.05
CA SER A 26 5.14 15.12 -0.49
C SER A 26 5.15 13.68 -1.00
N VAL A 27 5.43 13.46 -2.29
CA VAL A 27 5.57 12.12 -2.88
C VAL A 27 6.79 11.40 -2.31
N CYS A 28 7.93 12.10 -2.20
CA CYS A 28 9.16 11.56 -1.63
C CYS A 28 9.01 11.17 -0.15
N ILE A 29 8.10 11.80 0.60
CA ILE A 29 7.78 11.44 1.98
C ILE A 29 6.72 10.31 2.02
N THR A 30 5.73 10.35 1.13
CA THR A 30 4.69 9.32 1.06
C THR A 30 5.27 7.95 0.70
N MET A 31 6.20 7.87 -0.25
CA MET A 31 6.87 6.63 -0.64
C MET A 31 7.49 5.85 0.55
N PRO A 32 8.42 6.42 1.34
CA PRO A 32 9.02 5.73 2.47
C PRO A 32 8.00 5.43 3.57
N ILE A 33 7.01 6.28 3.80
CA ILE A 33 5.93 6.00 4.76
C ILE A 33 5.13 4.78 4.32
N VAL A 34 4.73 4.72 3.04
CA VAL A 34 4.00 3.57 2.47
C VAL A 34 4.83 2.31 2.56
N TYR A 35 6.13 2.35 2.27
CA TYR A 35 6.99 1.18 2.42
C TYR A 35 7.07 0.68 3.86
N ASN A 36 7.25 1.58 4.83
CA ASN A 36 7.24 1.22 6.25
C ASN A 36 5.87 0.71 6.71
N PHE A 37 4.79 1.29 6.19
CA PHE A 37 3.43 0.88 6.51
C PHE A 37 3.12 -0.52 6.00
N VAL A 38 3.44 -0.80 4.73
CA VAL A 38 3.23 -2.13 4.12
C VAL A 38 4.02 -3.19 4.88
N ASP A 39 5.26 -2.91 5.25
CA ASP A 39 6.07 -3.83 6.05
C ASP A 39 5.40 -4.14 7.40
N HIS A 40 4.99 -3.10 8.15
CA HIS A 40 4.28 -3.27 9.41
C HIS A 40 2.96 -4.04 9.27
N VAL A 41 2.14 -3.71 8.27
CA VAL A 41 0.85 -4.38 8.04
C VAL A 41 1.07 -5.84 7.65
N GLN A 42 2.09 -6.13 6.83
CA GLN A 42 2.40 -7.51 6.49
C GLN A 42 2.89 -8.29 7.72
N GLN A 43 3.70 -7.67 8.58
CA GLN A 43 4.21 -8.26 9.81
C GLN A 43 3.06 -8.61 10.77
N GLN A 44 2.11 -7.68 10.94
CA GLN A 44 0.89 -7.89 11.73
C GLN A 44 0.09 -9.06 11.15
N THR A 45 -0.16 -9.05 9.85
CA THR A 45 -0.91 -10.11 9.15
C THR A 45 -0.27 -11.49 9.34
N LYS A 46 1.06 -11.60 9.24
CA LYS A 46 1.79 -12.85 9.50
C LYS A 46 1.65 -13.33 10.94
N ARG A 47 1.67 -12.41 11.91
CA ARG A 47 1.52 -12.75 13.33
C ARG A 47 0.12 -13.25 13.62
N ASP A 48 -0.91 -12.59 13.10
CA ASP A 48 -2.30 -13.02 13.23
C ASP A 48 -2.50 -14.41 12.59
N LEU A 49 -1.80 -14.66 11.49
CA LEU A 49 -1.82 -15.97 10.84
C LEU A 49 -1.18 -17.09 11.65
N GLN A 50 -0.16 -16.80 12.46
CA GLN A 50 0.47 -17.80 13.33
C GLN A 50 -0.48 -18.32 14.42
N PHE A 51 -1.47 -17.52 14.83
CA PHE A 51 -2.48 -17.94 15.81
C PHE A 51 -3.61 -18.77 15.19
N CYS A 52 -3.78 -18.76 13.86
CA CYS A 52 -4.76 -19.60 13.18
C CYS A 52 -4.26 -21.04 13.07
N LYS A 53 -5.13 -22.00 13.41
CA LYS A 53 -4.83 -23.43 13.20
C LYS A 53 -4.77 -23.72 11.69
N PRO A 54 -3.79 -24.52 11.22
CA PRO A 54 -3.79 -25.00 9.84
C PRO A 54 -5.12 -25.71 9.53
N GLY A 55 -5.67 -25.47 8.34
CA GLY A 55 -6.82 -26.23 7.85
C GLY A 55 -6.52 -27.73 7.81
N GLN A 56 -7.56 -28.56 7.84
CA GLN A 56 -7.39 -30.01 7.71
C GLN A 56 -6.75 -30.33 6.34
N PRO A 57 -5.80 -31.28 6.27
CA PRO A 57 -5.27 -31.76 5.00
C PRO A 57 -6.41 -32.27 4.10
N GLY A 58 -6.38 -31.87 2.82
CA GLY A 58 -7.32 -32.39 1.83
C GLY A 58 -7.07 -33.88 1.51
N PRO A 59 -8.04 -34.58 0.91
CA PRO A 59 -7.88 -35.94 0.43
C PRO A 59 -6.72 -36.07 -0.58
N GLN A 60 -6.09 -37.23 -0.60
CA GLN A 60 -4.92 -37.52 -1.43
C GLN A 60 -5.32 -37.56 -2.92
N GLY A 61 -4.77 -36.66 -3.75
CA GLY A 61 -5.02 -36.63 -5.21
C GLY A 61 -5.83 -35.44 -5.72
N GLU A 62 -6.33 -34.55 -4.85
CA GLU A 62 -6.96 -33.28 -5.24
C GLU A 62 -6.02 -32.09 -5.01
N ARG A 63 -6.21 -31.01 -5.79
CA ARG A 63 -5.51 -29.74 -5.55
C ARG A 63 -5.89 -29.25 -4.14
N GLY A 64 -5.03 -29.49 -3.17
CA GLY A 64 -5.22 -29.00 -1.81
C GLY A 64 -5.19 -27.49 -1.80
N ILE A 65 -6.34 -26.83 -1.59
CA ILE A 65 -6.32 -25.40 -1.32
C ILE A 65 -5.74 -25.20 0.08
N CYS A 66 -4.50 -24.73 0.12
CA CYS A 66 -3.95 -24.14 1.33
C CYS A 66 -4.55 -22.73 1.44
N PRO A 67 -5.28 -22.38 2.51
CA PRO A 67 -5.65 -21.00 2.73
C PRO A 67 -4.36 -20.18 2.85
N LYS A 68 -4.18 -19.20 1.96
CA LYS A 68 -3.03 -18.31 2.00
C LYS A 68 -3.05 -17.44 3.26
N TYR A 69 -4.25 -17.18 3.79
CA TYR A 69 -4.50 -16.52 5.06
C TYR A 69 -5.91 -16.81 5.61
N CYS A 70 -6.10 -16.78 6.93
CA CYS A 70 -7.41 -16.82 7.60
C CYS A 70 -7.87 -15.38 7.83
N ALA A 71 -9.06 -15.00 7.34
CA ALA A 71 -9.64 -13.69 7.63
C ALA A 71 -10.17 -13.64 9.07
N LEU A 72 -10.13 -12.45 9.70
CA LEU A 72 -10.70 -12.20 11.03
C LEU A 72 -12.20 -12.50 11.09
N ASP A 73 -12.91 -12.41 9.96
CA ASP A 73 -14.33 -12.74 9.82
C ASP A 73 -14.61 -14.26 9.75
N GLY A 74 -13.59 -15.12 9.90
CA GLY A 74 -13.72 -16.58 9.76
C GLY A 74 -13.89 -17.06 8.31
N GLY A 75 -13.80 -16.16 7.33
CA GLY A 75 -13.85 -16.48 5.91
C GLY A 75 -12.57 -17.11 5.40
N VAL A 76 -12.70 -18.19 4.63
CA VAL A 76 -11.58 -18.87 3.97
C VAL A 76 -11.54 -18.43 2.51
N PHE A 77 -10.48 -17.73 2.12
CA PHE A 77 -10.27 -17.32 0.73
C PHE A 77 -9.36 -18.32 0.04
N PHE A 78 -9.89 -18.95 -0.99
CA PHE A 78 -9.21 -19.97 -1.77
C PHE A 78 -8.34 -19.30 -2.85
N GLU A 79 -7.31 -19.98 -3.35
CA GLU A 79 -6.47 -19.48 -4.46
C GLU A 79 -7.28 -19.15 -5.74
N ASP A 80 -8.48 -19.70 -5.84
CA ASP A 80 -9.45 -19.54 -6.93
C ASP A 80 -10.41 -18.32 -6.74
N GLY A 81 -10.28 -17.57 -5.63
CA GLY A 81 -11.12 -16.39 -5.36
C GLY A 81 -12.53 -16.70 -4.84
N THR A 82 -12.87 -17.98 -4.61
CA THR A 82 -14.15 -18.37 -4.02
C THR A 82 -14.16 -18.13 -2.50
N ARG A 83 -15.28 -17.63 -1.96
CA ARG A 83 -15.55 -17.43 -0.52
C ARG A 83 -16.55 -18.49 -0.07
N ARG A 84 -16.26 -19.20 1.02
CA ARG A 84 -17.19 -20.15 1.66
C ARG A 84 -17.32 -19.83 3.15
#